data_AF-A0A8X6HFA3-F1
#
_entry.id   AF-A0A8X6HFA3-F1
#
_cell.length_a   1.000
_cell.length_b   1.000
_cell.length_c   1.000
_cell.angle_alpha   90.00
_cell.angle_beta   90.00
_cell.angle_gamma   90.00
#
_symmetry.space_group_name_H-M   'P 1'
#
loop_
_entity.id
_entity.type
_entity.pdbx_description
1 polymer ?
#
loop_
_entity_poly.entity_id
_entity_poly.type
_entity_poly.pdbx_seq_one_letter_code
_entity_poly.pdbx_strand_id
1 'polypeptide(L)'
;MAVSLEHLVRYHEDGNDFLFRIVTGDETWVHHFTLESKAASMEWKHPSSPVRKKFKTIPSAEKSPYYEPRPNNRLEDEEKNPDTI
;
A
#
# COMPACT_ATOMS: atom_id res chain seq x y z
N MET A 1 0.71 26.81 9.74
CA MET A 1 -0.41 25.92 9.34
C MET A 1 -1.27 26.60 8.28
N ALA A 2 -0.69 27.00 7.15
CA ALA A 2 -1.41 27.77 6.11
C ALA A 2 -1.82 26.88 4.92
N VAL A 3 -0.92 25.98 4.50
CA VAL A 3 -1.09 25.14 3.30
C VAL A 3 -2.31 24.20 3.39
N SER A 4 -2.59 23.63 4.56
CA SER A 4 -3.75 22.75 4.73
C SER A 4 -5.10 23.49 4.61
N LEU A 5 -5.16 24.75 5.06
CA LEU A 5 -6.36 25.58 4.94
C LEU A 5 -6.58 26.00 3.49
N GLU A 6 -5.50 26.40 2.80
CA GLU A 6 -5.55 26.76 1.38
C GLU A 6 -6.01 25.58 0.50
N HIS A 7 -5.54 24.36 0.77
CA HIS A 7 -6.01 23.17 0.08
C HIS A 7 -7.49 22.86 0.35
N LEU A 8 -7.97 23.09 1.58
CA LEU A 8 -9.37 22.89 1.92
C LEU A 8 -10.28 23.88 1.19
N VAL A 9 -9.89 25.15 1.13
CA VAL A 9 -10.64 26.19 0.39
C VAL A 9 -10.70 25.82 -1.10
N ARG A 10 -9.56 25.45 -1.71
CA ARG A 10 -9.51 25.03 -3.12
C ARG A 10 -10.35 23.78 -3.39
N TYR A 11 -10.37 22.81 -2.48
CA TYR A 11 -11.23 21.65 -2.61
C TYR A 11 -12.72 22.03 -2.55
N HIS A 12 -13.09 23.03 -1.74
CA HIS A 12 -14.47 23.51 -1.70
C HIS A 12 -14.88 24.26 -2.99
N GLU A 13 -13.93 24.94 -3.65
CA GLU A 13 -14.17 25.69 -4.90
C GLU A 13 -14.17 24.79 -6.15
N ASP A 14 -13.15 23.95 -6.29
CA ASP A 14 -12.88 23.15 -7.49
C ASP A 14 -13.29 21.67 -7.34
N GLY A 15 -13.63 21.21 -6.14
CA GLY A 15 -14.07 19.84 -5.87
C GLY A 15 -13.07 18.77 -6.33
N ASN A 16 -13.57 17.81 -7.11
CA ASN A 16 -12.77 16.69 -7.61
C ASN A 16 -11.75 17.11 -8.69
N ASP A 17 -11.98 18.22 -9.40
CA ASP A 17 -11.05 18.71 -10.43
C ASP A 17 -9.72 19.13 -9.81
N PHE A 18 -9.74 19.62 -8.56
CA PHE A 18 -8.53 19.85 -7.77
C PHE A 18 -7.79 18.54 -7.48
N LEU A 19 -8.50 17.49 -7.06
CA LEU A 19 -7.90 16.19 -6.76
C LEU A 19 -7.26 15.54 -7.99
N PHE A 20 -7.89 15.65 -9.17
CA PHE A 20 -7.35 15.09 -10.41
C PHE A 20 -6.03 15.74 -10.86
N ARG A 21 -5.74 16.95 -10.38
CA ARG A 21 -4.47 17.65 -10.66
C ARG A 21 -3.36 17.26 -9.67
N ILE A 22 -3.69 16.59 -8.56
CA ILE A 22 -2.70 16.16 -7.57
C ILE A 22 -2.00 14.90 -8.07
N VAL A 23 -0.72 15.02 -8.36
CA VAL A 23 0.14 13.86 -8.65
C VAL A 23 0.60 13.28 -7.31
N THR A 24 0.16 12.07 -7.00
CA THR A 24 0.64 11.30 -5.85
C THR A 24 1.89 10.51 -6.25
N GLY A 25 2.96 10.63 -5.46
CA GLY A 25 4.10 9.71 -5.53
C GLY A 25 4.20 8.92 -4.24
N ASP A 26 4.25 7.60 -4.32
CA ASP A 26 4.52 6.71 -3.19
C ASP A 26 5.91 6.09 -3.32
N GLU A 27 6.61 5.97 -2.19
CA GLU A 27 7.85 5.22 -2.10
C GLU A 27 7.54 3.81 -1.60
N THR A 28 7.79 2.81 -2.46
CA THR A 28 7.73 1.41 -2.04
C THR A 28 9.13 0.89 -1.79
N TRP A 29 9.37 0.42 -0.56
CA TRP A 29 10.64 -0.22 -0.21
C TRP A 29 10.74 -1.58 -0.91
N VAL A 30 11.59 -1.66 -1.93
CA VAL A 30 11.92 -2.93 -2.59
C VAL A 30 13.11 -3.56 -1.89
N HIS A 31 12.90 -4.74 -1.30
CA HIS A 31 13.98 -5.50 -0.67
C HIS A 31 14.86 -6.16 -1.74
N HIS A 32 15.95 -5.51 -2.12
CA HIS A 32 16.96 -6.10 -3.01
C HIS A 32 17.80 -7.14 -2.26
N PHE A 33 17.53 -8.42 -2.51
CA PHE A 33 18.40 -9.51 -2.05
C PHE A 33 19.50 -9.79 -3.09
N THR A 34 20.71 -9.29 -2.86
CA THR A 34 21.87 -9.65 -3.69
C THR A 34 22.58 -10.87 -3.10
N LEU A 35 23.00 -11.80 -3.95
CA LEU A 35 23.84 -12.94 -3.53
C LEU A 35 25.17 -12.47 -2.94
N GLU A 36 25.64 -11.29 -3.35
CA GLU A 36 26.80 -10.62 -2.76
C GLU A 36 26.59 -10.29 -1.27
N SER A 37 25.40 -9.83 -0.85
CA SER A 37 25.11 -9.63 0.57
C SER A 37 25.19 -10.93 1.39
N LYS A 38 24.83 -12.07 0.79
CA LYS A 38 24.96 -13.40 1.39
C LYS A 38 26.43 -13.84 1.48
N ALA A 39 27.23 -13.56 0.45
CA ALA A 39 28.65 -13.84 0.44
C ALA A 39 29.43 -12.95 1.42
N ALA A 40 29.08 -11.67 1.53
CA ALA A 40 29.67 -10.75 2.50
C ALA A 40 29.31 -11.11 3.95
N SER A 41 28.14 -11.73 4.18
CA SER A 41 27.74 -12.26 5.49
C SER A 41 28.23 -13.69 5.79
N MET A 42 28.96 -14.32 4.85
CA MET A 42 29.71 -15.55 5.13
C MET A 42 30.97 -15.21 5.92
N GLU A 43 30.80 -14.98 7.22
CA GLU A 43 31.90 -14.94 8.18
C GLU A 43 32.53 -16.34 8.25
N TRP A 44 33.82 -16.45 7.90
CA TRP A 44 34.60 -17.66 8.12
C TRP A 44 34.69 -17.92 9.64
N LYS A 45 34.27 -19.10 10.08
CA LYS A 45 34.18 -19.46 11.49
C LYS A 45 35.15 -20.57 11.84
N HIS A 46 35.79 -20.47 13.00
CA HIS A 46 36.50 -21.61 13.59
C HIS A 46 35.51 -22.70 14.00
N PRO A 47 35.88 -24.00 13.90
CA PRO A 47 35.01 -25.12 14.27
C PRO A 47 34.52 -25.07 15.73
N SER A 48 35.27 -24.43 16.63
CA SER A 48 34.93 -24.24 18.04
C SER A 48 34.06 -23.00 18.31
N SER A 49 33.70 -22.23 17.28
CA SER A 49 32.93 -20.99 17.46
C SER A 49 31.45 -21.29 17.74
N PRO A 50 30.81 -20.60 18.70
CA PRO A 50 29.38 -20.74 18.92
C PRO A 50 28.57 -20.31 17.68
N VAL A 51 27.54 -21.10 17.36
CA VAL A 51 26.67 -20.86 16.20
C VAL A 51 25.88 -19.56 16.43
N ARG A 52 26.04 -18.58 15.55
CA ARG A 52 25.18 -17.39 15.56
C ARG A 52 23.76 -17.81 15.17
N LYS A 53 22.80 -17.59 16.06
CA LYS A 53 21.38 -17.79 15.78
C LYS A 53 20.93 -16.73 14.76
N LYS A 54 20.80 -17.12 13.49
CA LYS A 54 20.25 -16.22 12.46
C LYS A 54 18.76 -16.01 12.78
N PHE A 55 18.35 -14.75 12.92
CA PHE A 55 16.93 -14.41 12.99
C PHE A 55 16.31 -14.81 11.65
N LYS A 56 15.23 -15.58 11.66
CA LYS A 56 14.53 -15.96 10.43
C LYS A 56 13.87 -14.70 9.88
N THR A 57 14.31 -14.22 8.73
CA THR A 57 13.57 -13.20 7.98
C THR A 57 12.30 -13.85 7.43
N ILE A 58 11.14 -13.36 7.88
CA ILE A 58 9.85 -13.77 7.34
C ILE A 58 9.70 -13.07 5.97
N PRO A 59 9.39 -13.77 4.88
CA PRO A 59 9.08 -13.11 3.61
C PRO A 59 7.89 -12.17 3.83
N SER A 60 8.04 -10.90 3.45
CA SER A 60 6.94 -9.93 3.48
C SER A 60 5.81 -10.43 2.59
N ALA A 61 4.57 -10.24 3.03
CA ALA A 61 3.38 -10.72 2.34
C ALA A 61 3.40 -10.26 0.88
N GLU A 62 3.57 -11.22 -0.03
CA GLU A 62 3.45 -11.04 -1.46
C GLU A 62 2.02 -10.58 -1.77
N LYS A 63 1.87 -9.42 -2.41
CA LYS A 63 0.58 -8.99 -2.95
C LYS A 63 0.28 -9.89 -4.15
N SER A 64 -0.77 -10.71 -4.05
CA SER A 64 -1.29 -11.50 -5.17
C SER A 64 -1.53 -10.60 -6.39
N PRO A 65 -0.98 -10.93 -7.57
CA PRO A 65 -1.14 -10.12 -8.78
C PRO A 65 -2.56 -10.17 -9.36
N TYR A 66 -3.44 -11.04 -8.83
CA TYR A 66 -4.82 -11.15 -9.27
C TYR A 66 -5.76 -10.66 -8.18
N TYR A 67 -6.08 -9.36 -8.25
CA TYR A 67 -7.28 -8.81 -7.63
C TYR A 67 -8.40 -8.95 -8.67
N GLU A 68 -9.32 -9.89 -8.49
CA GLU A 68 -10.62 -9.78 -9.15
C GLU A 68 -11.49 -8.82 -8.31
N PRO A 69 -12.00 -7.71 -8.88
CA PRO A 69 -12.93 -6.85 -8.17
C PRO A 69 -14.16 -7.68 -7.79
N ARG A 70 -14.58 -7.62 -6.52
CA ARG A 70 -15.85 -8.25 -6.11
C ARG A 70 -16.97 -7.65 -6.95
N PRO A 71 -17.88 -8.48 -7.51
CA PRO A 71 -19.04 -7.95 -8.20
C PRO A 71 -19.86 -7.12 -7.21
N ASN A 72 -20.17 -5.91 -7.64
CA ASN A 72 -20.91 -4.92 -6.86
C ASN A 72 -22.37 -5.39 -6.81
N ASN A 73 -22.77 -6.08 -5.74
CA ASN A 73 -24.17 -6.38 -5.51
C ASN A 73 -24.87 -5.10 -5.00
N ARG A 74 -25.08 -4.15 -5.91
CA ARG A 74 -26.06 -3.07 -5.73
C ARG A 74 -27.43 -3.73 -5.92
N LEU A 75 -28.06 -4.10 -4.81
CA LEU A 75 -29.50 -4.35 -4.79
C LEU A 75 -30.16 -3.04 -5.23
N GLU A 76 -30.78 -3.05 -6.40
CA GLU A 76 -31.77 -2.04 -6.76
C GLU A 76 -33.02 -2.35 -5.93
N ASP A 77 -32.99 -1.94 -4.67
CA ASP A 77 -34.16 -1.97 -3.81
C ASP A 77 -35.04 -0.76 -4.16
N GLU A 78 -36.03 -1.07 -4.99
CA GLU A 78 -37.38 -0.50 -5.04
C GLU A 78 -37.54 1.02 -5.25
N GLU A 79 -37.78 1.35 -6.52
CA GLU A 79 -38.84 2.28 -6.90
C GLU A 79 -40.18 1.83 -6.26
N LYS A 80 -40.56 2.45 -5.14
CA LYS A 80 -41.96 2.53 -4.74
C LYS A 80 -42.26 3.85 -4.06
N ASN A 81 -42.62 4.84 -4.87
CA ASN A 81 -43.27 6.09 -4.46
C ASN A 81 -44.67 5.77 -3.88
N PRO A 82 -45.00 6.17 -2.64
CA PRO A 82 -46.37 6.10 -2.15
C PRO A 82 -46.82 7.45 -1.61
N ASP A 83 -47.10 8.42 -2.48
CA ASP A 83 -48.06 9.50 -2.17
C ASP A 83 -48.86 9.85 -3.44
N THR A 84 -49.80 8.95 -3.74
CA THR A 84 -50.98 9.24 -4.55
C THR A 84 -52.13 8.50 -3.89
N ILE A 85 -52.80 9.15 -2.94
CA ILE A 85 -54.27 9.37 -2.83
C ILE A 85 -54.48 10.64 -2.01
#